data_AF-A0A4R9Q4B1-F1
#
_entry.id   AF-A0A4R9Q4B1-F1
#
_cell.length_a   1.000
_cell.length_b   1.000
_cell.length_c   1.000
_cell.angle_alpha   90.00
_cell.angle_beta   90.00
_cell.angle_gamma   90.00
#
_symmetry.space_group_name_H-M   'P 1'
#
loop_
_entity.id
_entity.type
_entity.pdbx_description
1 polymer ?
#
loop_
_entity_poly.entity_id
_entity_poly.type
_entity_poly.pdbx_seq_one_letter_code
_entity_poly.pdbx_strand_id
1 'polypeptide(L)'
;LEIARAVESNPLLDWADSNDSSTADDGGGSAGADAPAERTDTGDDWAPAELDWSAAGSGGSFDDDDDTGSAAERVAETETLADHLLWQLHLSHLSARDRSIGAALIDALDDDGYLREPLATIAETLLPTIHADEDEILAVLH
;
A
#
# COMPACT_ATOMS: atom_id res chain seq x y z
N LEU A 1 18.30 16.57 10.97
CA LEU A 1 19.47 15.76 10.56
C LEU A 1 19.13 14.27 10.33
N GLU A 2 17.85 13.86 10.35
CA GLU A 2 17.46 12.45 10.12
C GLU A 2 17.09 12.15 8.66
N ILE A 3 16.55 13.13 7.91
CA ILE A 3 16.18 12.96 6.50
C ILE A 3 17.42 12.71 5.62
N ALA A 4 18.55 13.36 5.93
CA ALA A 4 19.80 13.17 5.20
C ALA A 4 20.32 11.72 5.28
N ARG A 5 20.12 11.05 6.43
CA ARG A 5 20.56 9.67 6.66
C ARG A 5 19.71 8.63 5.91
N ALA A 6 18.43 8.93 5.69
CA ALA A 6 17.53 8.09 4.90
C ALA A 6 17.87 8.14 3.40
N VAL A 7 18.31 9.30 2.90
CA VAL A 7 18.77 9.48 1.51
C VAL A 7 20.07 8.72 1.25
N GLU A 8 21.01 8.74 2.20
CA GLU A 8 22.35 8.15 2.06
C GLU A 8 22.37 6.61 2.18
N SER A 9 21.30 6.01 2.71
CA SER A 9 21.15 4.54 2.83
C SER A 9 20.35 3.93 1.69
N ASN A 10 19.97 4.72 0.67
CA ASN A 10 19.24 4.22 -0.48
C ASN A 10 20.22 3.83 -1.61
N PRO A 11 20.51 2.53 -1.80
CA PRO A 11 21.50 2.05 -2.77
C PRO A 11 21.11 2.31 -4.24
N LEU A 12 19.86 2.70 -4.50
CA LEU A 12 19.38 3.08 -5.84
C LEU A 12 19.86 4.47 -6.26
N LEU A 13 20.25 5.34 -5.32
CA LEU A 13 20.69 6.72 -5.62
C LEU A 13 22.10 6.80 -6.21
N ASP A 14 22.98 5.84 -5.93
CA ASP A 14 24.35 5.76 -6.51
C ASP A 14 24.32 5.53 -8.04
N TRP A 15 23.22 4.96 -8.54
CA TRP A 15 23.06 4.69 -9.98
C TRP A 15 22.64 5.92 -10.79
N ALA A 16 22.12 6.96 -10.12
CA ALA A 16 21.66 8.18 -10.79
C ALA A 16 22.76 9.24 -10.96
N ASP A 17 23.86 9.18 -10.20
CA ASP A 17 24.91 10.21 -10.18
C ASP A 17 26.00 10.00 -11.27
N SER A 18 25.92 8.90 -12.03
CA SER A 18 26.88 8.60 -13.12
C SER A 18 26.53 9.24 -14.47
N ASN A 19 25.49 10.07 -14.55
CA ASN A 19 25.10 10.75 -15.79
C ASN A 19 24.90 12.26 -15.60
N ASP A 20 25.78 12.93 -14.87
CA ASP A 20 26.03 14.35 -15.10
C ASP A 20 27.27 14.51 -16.00
N SER A 21 27.04 14.90 -17.25
CA SER A 21 27.96 15.81 -17.96
C SER A 21 27.46 16.15 -19.36
N SER A 22 27.42 17.46 -19.63
CA SER A 22 27.41 18.12 -20.96
C SER A 22 25.99 18.27 -21.56
N THR A 23 25.45 19.44 -21.94
CA THR A 23 26.02 20.71 -22.43
C THR A 23 25.02 21.86 -22.30
N ALA A 24 25.54 23.06 -22.02
CA ALA A 24 24.88 24.36 -22.02
C ALA A 24 24.57 24.92 -23.44
N ASP A 25 23.92 26.10 -23.47
CA ASP A 25 23.91 27.14 -24.55
C ASP A 25 22.84 26.96 -25.66
N ASP A 26 22.11 27.94 -26.24
CA ASP A 26 21.97 29.42 -26.15
C ASP A 26 20.76 29.90 -27.03
N GLY A 27 20.23 31.11 -26.71
CA GLY A 27 19.61 32.10 -27.62
C GLY A 27 18.27 31.79 -28.33
N GLY A 28 17.24 32.65 -28.41
CA GLY A 28 17.05 34.08 -28.13
C GLY A 28 16.01 34.66 -29.11
N GLY A 29 15.07 35.50 -28.66
CA GLY A 29 14.47 36.56 -29.52
C GLY A 29 12.94 36.70 -29.67
N SER A 30 12.36 37.55 -28.81
CA SER A 30 11.34 38.61 -29.10
C SER A 30 9.87 38.26 -29.43
N ALA A 31 8.97 38.56 -28.48
CA ALA A 31 7.74 39.33 -28.75
C ALA A 31 7.22 39.95 -27.44
N GLY A 32 7.05 41.27 -27.43
CA GLY A 32 6.70 42.06 -26.24
C GLY A 32 5.26 41.91 -25.74
N ALA A 33 5.14 41.91 -24.40
CA ALA A 33 4.27 42.71 -23.53
C ALA A 33 2.86 43.10 -24.03
N ASP A 34 1.76 43.01 -23.26
CA ASP A 34 1.48 42.55 -21.90
C ASP A 34 -0.06 42.53 -21.72
N ALA A 35 -0.60 41.34 -21.37
CA ALA A 35 -1.78 40.94 -20.55
C ALA A 35 -3.08 41.79 -20.36
N PRO A 36 -4.18 41.18 -19.83
CA PRO A 36 -4.40 39.76 -19.54
C PRO A 36 -5.60 39.19 -20.30
N ALA A 37 -5.35 38.10 -21.02
CA ALA A 37 -6.37 37.19 -21.50
C ALA A 37 -7.05 36.51 -20.29
N GLU A 38 -8.33 36.21 -20.45
CA GLU A 38 -9.13 35.44 -19.51
C GLU A 38 -8.35 34.20 -19.06
N ARG A 39 -8.06 34.13 -17.76
CA ARG A 39 -7.68 32.87 -17.12
C ARG A 39 -8.92 31.99 -17.09
N THR A 40 -9.14 31.27 -18.19
CA THR A 40 -9.80 29.98 -18.10
C THR A 40 -8.84 29.10 -17.32
N ASP A 41 -9.18 28.96 -16.04
CA ASP A 41 -8.66 27.98 -15.11
C ASP A 41 -8.58 26.64 -15.85
N THR A 42 -7.37 26.29 -16.26
CA THR A 42 -7.08 25.03 -16.95
C THR A 42 -7.09 23.99 -15.85
N GLY A 43 -8.31 23.55 -15.53
CA GLY A 43 -8.55 22.49 -14.57
C GLY A 43 -7.77 21.25 -14.96
N ASP A 44 -7.14 20.65 -13.96
CA ASP A 44 -6.65 19.28 -13.95
C ASP A 44 -5.87 18.83 -15.19
N ASP A 45 -4.59 19.20 -15.23
CA ASP A 45 -3.54 18.37 -15.86
C ASP A 45 -3.25 17.12 -15.00
N TRP A 46 -4.32 16.40 -14.65
CA TRP A 46 -4.31 15.00 -14.20
C TRP A 46 -5.17 14.16 -15.15
N ALA A 47 -5.38 14.64 -16.38
CA ALA A 47 -5.83 13.76 -17.45
C ALA A 47 -4.70 12.77 -17.74
N PRO A 48 -4.90 11.46 -17.59
CA PRO A 48 -3.93 10.51 -18.09
C PRO A 48 -3.86 10.77 -19.59
N ALA A 49 -2.73 11.30 -20.08
CA ALA A 49 -2.37 11.06 -21.47
C ALA A 49 -2.55 9.56 -21.64
N GLU A 50 -3.46 9.15 -22.53
CA GLU A 50 -3.80 7.76 -22.81
C GLU A 50 -2.47 7.01 -23.02
N LEU A 51 -1.93 6.46 -21.94
CA LEU A 51 -0.72 5.65 -21.96
C LEU A 51 -1.19 4.39 -22.65
N ASP A 52 -0.98 4.37 -23.95
CA ASP A 52 -1.20 3.22 -24.78
C ASP A 52 -0.19 2.15 -24.37
N TRP A 53 -0.51 1.43 -23.28
CA TRP A 53 0.24 0.27 -22.79
C TRP A 53 0.33 -0.83 -23.85
N SER A 54 -0.42 -0.72 -24.95
CA SER A 54 -0.38 -1.64 -26.10
C SER A 54 0.88 -1.47 -26.96
N ALA A 55 1.57 -0.32 -26.92
CA ALA A 55 2.71 -0.06 -27.79
C ALA A 55 4.04 -0.67 -27.29
N ALA A 56 4.10 -1.10 -26.02
CA ALA A 56 5.28 -1.77 -25.45
C ALA A 56 5.36 -3.28 -25.79
N GLY A 57 4.50 -3.78 -26.68
CA GLY A 57 4.45 -5.19 -27.10
C GLY A 57 5.10 -5.51 -28.45
N SER A 58 5.99 -4.66 -28.98
CA SER A 58 6.77 -5.00 -30.18
C SER A 58 7.91 -5.95 -29.80
N GLY A 59 7.56 -7.21 -29.54
CA GLY A 59 8.50 -8.27 -29.20
C GLY A 59 8.06 -9.61 -29.80
N GLY A 60 8.74 -10.02 -30.86
CA GLY A 60 8.93 -11.42 -31.22
C GLY A 60 7.74 -12.14 -31.85
N SER A 61 7.95 -12.64 -33.07
CA SER A 61 7.17 -13.72 -33.65
C SER A 61 7.10 -14.90 -32.67
N PHE A 62 5.91 -15.24 -32.19
CA PHE A 62 5.67 -16.46 -31.42
C PHE A 62 5.64 -17.65 -32.40
N ASP A 63 6.81 -18.27 -32.58
CA ASP A 63 6.86 -19.66 -33.02
C ASP A 63 6.58 -20.52 -31.78
N ASP A 64 5.59 -21.39 -31.93
CA ASP A 64 5.08 -22.36 -30.98
C ASP A 64 6.15 -23.43 -30.72
N ASP A 65 6.81 -23.43 -29.55
CA ASP A 65 7.34 -24.66 -28.95
C ASP A 65 7.66 -24.47 -27.44
N ASP A 66 6.77 -25.05 -26.62
CA ASP A 66 7.14 -25.86 -25.46
C ASP A 66 7.93 -25.25 -24.28
N ASP A 67 7.54 -24.07 -23.80
CA ASP A 67 7.75 -23.74 -22.38
C ASP A 67 6.68 -22.80 -21.84
N THR A 68 5.42 -23.19 -22.02
CA THR A 68 4.31 -22.69 -21.21
C THR A 68 4.44 -23.24 -19.79
N GLY A 69 5.53 -22.86 -19.10
CA GLY A 69 5.64 -22.86 -17.65
C GLY A 69 4.58 -21.93 -17.07
N SER A 70 3.34 -22.42 -17.12
CA SER A 70 2.22 -22.11 -16.25
C SER A 70 2.13 -20.65 -15.82
N ALA A 71 1.56 -19.80 -16.67
CA ALA A 71 0.77 -18.67 -16.16
C ALA A 71 -0.30 -19.14 -15.14
N ALA A 72 -0.63 -20.45 -15.17
CA ALA A 72 -1.47 -21.15 -14.21
C ALA A 72 -0.84 -21.36 -12.80
N GLU A 73 0.42 -20.98 -12.55
CA GLU A 73 1.06 -21.05 -11.22
C GLU A 73 0.93 -19.73 -10.43
N ARG A 74 0.33 -18.68 -11.01
CA ARG A 74 0.02 -17.44 -10.29
C ARG A 74 -1.23 -17.62 -9.43
N VAL A 75 -1.17 -18.53 -8.47
CA VAL A 75 -2.16 -18.61 -7.40
C VAL A 75 -1.85 -17.48 -6.43
N ALA A 76 -2.48 -16.32 -6.62
CA ALA A 76 -2.57 -15.34 -5.55
C ALA A 76 -3.53 -15.91 -4.50
N GLU A 77 -3.00 -16.26 -3.33
CA GLU A 77 -3.85 -16.62 -2.19
C GLU A 77 -4.70 -15.39 -1.84
N THR A 78 -6.02 -15.57 -1.79
CA THR A 78 -6.93 -14.51 -1.35
C THR A 78 -6.76 -14.34 0.16
N GLU A 79 -6.21 -13.21 0.61
CA GLU A 79 -6.11 -12.90 2.04
C GLU A 79 -7.50 -12.93 2.69
N THR A 80 -7.60 -13.56 3.87
CA THR A 80 -8.86 -13.62 4.61
C THR A 80 -9.08 -12.33 5.40
N LEU A 81 -10.33 -12.10 5.83
CA LEU A 81 -10.65 -10.99 6.74
C LEU A 81 -9.80 -11.07 8.01
N ALA A 82 -9.64 -12.26 8.58
CA ALA A 82 -8.83 -12.48 9.77
C ALA A 82 -7.36 -12.09 9.55
N ASP A 83 -6.78 -12.44 8.40
CA ASP A 83 -5.41 -12.05 8.05
C ASP A 83 -5.26 -10.53 8.00
N HIS A 84 -6.21 -9.85 7.37
CA HIS A 84 -6.21 -8.40 7.29
C HIS A 84 -6.35 -7.74 8.67
N LEU A 85 -7.24 -8.24 9.52
CA LEU A 85 -7.44 -7.71 10.88
C LEU A 85 -6.22 -7.97 11.77
N LEU A 86 -5.58 -9.13 11.65
CA LEU A 86 -4.33 -9.41 12.36
C LEU A 86 -3.22 -8.47 11.92
N TRP A 87 -3.12 -8.18 10.62
CA TRP A 87 -2.19 -7.18 10.12
C TRP A 87 -2.47 -5.79 10.71
N GLN A 88 -3.73 -5.34 10.72
CA GLN A 88 -4.13 -4.08 11.34
C GLN A 88 -3.78 -4.04 12.84
N LEU A 89 -4.04 -5.13 13.56
CA LEU A 89 -3.73 -5.27 14.98
C LEU A 89 -2.21 -5.11 15.24
N HIS A 90 -1.36 -5.66 14.37
CA HIS A 90 0.09 -5.55 14.49
C HIS A 90 0.61 -4.14 14.19
N LEU A 91 -0.10 -3.35 13.39
CA LEU A 91 0.24 -1.94 13.13
C LEU A 91 -0.28 -0.98 14.21
N SER A 92 -1.21 -1.44 15.04
CA SER A 92 -1.78 -0.64 16.12
C SER A 92 -0.84 -0.51 17.33
N HIS A 93 -0.82 0.68 17.95
CA HIS A 93 -0.07 0.95 19.18
C HIS A 93 -0.83 0.49 20.42
N LEU A 94 -1.23 -0.78 20.46
CA LEU A 94 -1.89 -1.40 21.60
C LEU A 94 -0.90 -1.96 22.62
N SER A 95 -1.33 -2.14 23.87
CA SER A 95 -0.54 -2.87 24.85
C SER A 95 -0.47 -4.36 24.47
N ALA A 96 0.49 -5.11 25.04
CA ALA A 96 0.57 -6.56 24.78
C ALA A 96 -0.68 -7.31 25.26
N ARG A 97 -1.32 -6.81 26.33
CA ARG A 97 -2.58 -7.34 26.85
C ARG A 97 -3.71 -7.09 25.84
N ASP A 98 -3.85 -5.86 25.37
CA ASP A 98 -4.94 -5.48 24.44
C ASP A 98 -4.78 -6.14 23.08
N ARG A 99 -3.53 -6.33 22.59
CA ARG A 99 -3.29 -7.16 21.39
C ARG A 99 -3.77 -8.59 21.55
N SER A 100 -3.58 -9.19 22.72
CA SER A 100 -4.03 -10.57 22.95
C SER A 100 -5.55 -10.66 23.00
N ILE A 101 -6.21 -9.64 23.58
CA ILE A 101 -7.67 -9.50 23.56
C ILE A 101 -8.17 -9.32 22.11
N GLY A 102 -7.51 -8.46 21.33
CA GLY A 102 -7.82 -8.23 19.92
C GLY A 102 -7.67 -9.49 19.06
N ALA A 103 -6.65 -10.31 19.31
CA ALA A 103 -6.48 -11.58 18.62
C ALA A 103 -7.61 -12.57 18.93
N ALA A 104 -8.06 -12.65 20.19
CA ALA A 104 -9.20 -13.46 20.58
C ALA A 104 -10.52 -12.95 19.97
N LEU A 105 -10.69 -11.62 19.86
CA LEU A 105 -11.82 -11.03 19.15
C LEU A 105 -11.82 -11.41 17.67
N ILE A 106 -10.68 -11.32 16.98
CA ILE A 106 -10.57 -11.69 15.56
C ILE A 106 -10.92 -13.17 15.35
N ASP A 107 -10.47 -14.05 16.24
CA ASP A 107 -10.81 -15.48 16.18
C ASP A 107 -12.28 -15.77 16.50
N ALA A 108 -13.02 -14.82 17.09
CA ALA A 108 -14.46 -14.94 17.33
C ALA A 108 -15.33 -14.35 16.20
N LEU A 109 -14.74 -13.65 15.21
CA LEU A 109 -15.45 -13.06 14.06
C LEU A 109 -15.69 -14.05 12.93
N ASP A 110 -16.87 -13.99 12.32
CA ASP A 110 -17.19 -14.66 11.06
C ASP A 110 -16.64 -13.94 9.83
N ASP A 111 -16.84 -14.53 8.65
CA ASP A 111 -16.36 -14.01 7.36
C ASP A 111 -17.02 -12.66 7.00
N ASP A 112 -18.17 -12.36 7.58
CA ASP A 112 -18.91 -11.11 7.40
C ASP A 112 -18.50 -10.03 8.44
N GLY A 113 -17.63 -10.38 9.39
CA GLY A 113 -17.13 -9.48 10.44
C GLY A 113 -18.07 -9.33 11.65
N TYR A 114 -18.98 -10.27 11.87
CA TYR A 114 -19.83 -10.32 13.06
C TYR A 114 -19.30 -11.32 14.09
N LEU A 115 -19.50 -11.01 15.38
CA LEU A 115 -19.15 -11.92 16.47
C LEU A 115 -20.07 -13.14 16.47
N ARG A 116 -19.46 -14.33 16.45
CA ARG A 116 -20.18 -15.61 16.53
C ARG A 116 -20.71 -15.91 17.93
N GLU A 117 -20.09 -15.32 18.95
CA GLU A 117 -20.33 -15.60 20.35
C GLU A 117 -20.33 -14.33 21.20
N PRO A 118 -20.98 -14.32 22.38
CA PRO A 118 -21.01 -13.15 23.25
C PRO A 118 -19.64 -12.88 23.87
N LEU A 119 -19.40 -11.63 24.25
CA LEU A 119 -18.12 -11.18 24.85
C LEU A 119 -17.74 -11.94 26.12
N ALA A 120 -18.73 -12.39 26.90
CA ALA A 120 -18.50 -13.25 28.05
C ALA A 120 -17.77 -14.55 27.68
N THR A 121 -18.12 -15.18 26.55
CA THR A 121 -17.44 -16.40 26.07
C THR A 121 -16.01 -16.09 25.64
N ILE A 122 -15.79 -14.96 24.98
CA ILE A 122 -14.44 -14.50 24.60
C ILE A 122 -13.59 -14.21 25.84
N ALA A 123 -14.17 -13.66 26.91
CA ALA A 123 -13.48 -13.47 28.19
C ALA A 123 -13.03 -14.81 28.79
N GLU A 124 -13.83 -15.87 28.64
CA GLU A 124 -13.47 -17.21 29.10
C GLU A 124 -12.30 -17.82 28.32
N THR A 125 -12.19 -17.57 27.00
CA THR A 125 -11.08 -18.10 26.18
C THR A 125 -9.73 -17.48 26.52
N LEU A 126 -9.75 -16.27 27.09
CA LEU A 126 -8.55 -15.55 27.53
C LEU A 126 -7.98 -16.09 28.85
N LEU A 127 -8.79 -16.80 29.65
CA LEU A 127 -8.37 -17.36 30.94
C LEU A 127 -7.48 -18.60 30.77
N PRO A 128 -6.52 -18.83 31.70
CA PRO A 128 -6.18 -18.02 32.87
C PRO A 128 -5.17 -16.89 32.57
N THR A 129 -4.72 -16.78 31.32
CA THR A 129 -3.61 -15.91 30.93
C THR A 129 -3.95 -14.44 31.11
N ILE A 130 -5.15 -14.04 30.69
CA ILE A 130 -5.66 -12.67 30.79
C ILE A 130 -7.03 -12.74 31.44
N HIS A 131 -7.20 -11.98 32.51
CA HIS A 131 -8.50 -11.73 33.11
C HIS A 131 -8.98 -10.41 32.54
N ALA A 132 -10.00 -10.42 31.68
CA ALA A 132 -10.57 -9.22 31.08
C ALA A 132 -12.07 -9.19 31.32
N ASP A 133 -12.58 -8.02 31.73
CA ASP A 133 -14.02 -7.78 31.84
C ASP A 133 -14.62 -7.44 30.46
N GLU A 134 -15.95 -7.58 30.30
CA GLU A 134 -16.63 -7.27 29.02
C GLU A 134 -16.38 -5.82 28.56
N ASP A 135 -16.29 -4.86 29.49
CA ASP A 135 -15.99 -3.47 29.19
C ASP A 135 -14.58 -3.28 28.63
N GLU A 136 -13.59 -4.04 29.12
CA GLU A 136 -12.22 -4.01 28.59
C GLU A 136 -12.18 -4.61 27.18
N ILE A 137 -12.94 -5.69 26.93
CA ILE A 137 -13.05 -6.31 25.60
C ILE A 137 -13.74 -5.36 24.62
N LEU A 138 -14.82 -4.69 25.03
CA LEU A 138 -15.48 -3.65 24.23
C LEU A 138 -14.54 -2.50 23.88
N ALA A 139 -13.69 -2.08 24.82
CA ALA A 139 -12.73 -1.00 24.57
C ALA A 139 -11.68 -1.36 23.51
N VAL A 140 -11.34 -2.64 23.35
CA VAL A 140 -10.40 -3.12 22.31
C VAL A 140 -11.09 -3.28 20.95
N LEU A 141 -12.41 -3.54 20.96
CA LEU A 141 -13.21 -3.67 19.74
C LEU A 141 -13.42 -2.33 18.99
N HIS A 142 -13.26 -1.19 19.68
CA HIS A 142 -13.52 0.17 19.16
C HIS A 142 -12.24 0.99 18.95
#